data_AF-A0A8S3G1S9-F1
#
_entry.id   AF-A0A8S3G1S9-F1
#
_cell.length_a   1.000
_cell.length_b   1.000
_cell.length_c   1.000
_cell.angle_alpha   90.00
_cell.angle_beta   90.00
_cell.angle_gamma   90.00
#
_symmetry.space_group_name_H-M   'P 1'
#
loop_
_entity.id
_entity.type
_entity.pdbx_description
1 polymer ?
#
loop_
_entity_poly.entity_id
_entity_poly.type
_entity_poly.pdbx_seq_one_letter_code
_entity_poly.pdbx_strand_id
1 'polypeptide(L)' 'GPLAVQMAKQAINKGLEVDLQTGLDVEESCYNTVLTSEDRIEGLKAFQEKRKPVYKGV' A
#
# COMPACT_ATOMS: atom_id res chain seq x y z
N GLY A 1 4.37 -4.10 4.01
CA GLY A 1 5.77 -3.89 3.58
C GLY A 1 6.10 -2.41 3.46
N PRO A 2 7.38 -2.06 3.27
CA PRO A 2 7.83 -0.69 3.05
C PRO A 2 7.11 -0.02 1.86
N LEU A 3 6.77 -0.76 0.80
CA LEU A 3 5.99 -0.24 -0.34
C LEU A 3 4.61 0.28 0.09
N ALA A 4 3.89 -0.48 0.92
CA ALA A 4 2.57 -0.09 1.42
C ALA A 4 2.63 1.21 2.25
N VAL A 5 3.68 1.40 3.05
CA VAL A 5 3.88 2.62 3.84
C VAL A 5 4.21 3.82 2.94
N GLN A 6 5.02 3.61 1.90
CA GLN A 6 5.32 4.66 0.91
C GLN A 6 4.06 5.11 0.17
N MET A 7 3.27 4.15 -0.33
CA MET A 7 2.03 4.45 -1.04
C MET A 7 0.98 5.13 -0.14
N ALA A 8 0.86 4.69 1.12
CA ALA A 8 -0.02 5.35 2.09
C ALA A 8 0.39 6.82 2.33
N LYS A 9 1.70 7.09 2.50
CA LYS A 9 2.19 8.45 2.68
C LYS A 9 1.94 9.32 1.43
N GLN A 10 2.08 8.73 0.24
CA GLN A 10 1.78 9.42 -1.02
C GLN A 10 0.29 9.74 -1.15
N ALA A 11 -0.60 8.80 -0.81
CA ALA A 11 -2.04 9.00 -0.83
C ALA A 11 -2.45 10.12 0.13
N ILE A 12 -1.91 10.15 1.36
CA ILE A 12 -2.18 11.21 2.33
C ILE A 12 -1.71 12.57 1.81
N ASN A 13 -0.45 12.67 1.36
CA ASN A 13 0.10 13.95 0.93
C ASN A 13 -0.67 14.52 -0.28
N LYS A 14 -0.99 13.69 -1.27
CA LYS A 14 -1.70 14.13 -2.47
C LYS A 14 -3.20 14.34 -2.22
N GLY A 15 -3.81 13.49 -1.39
CA GLY A 15 -5.24 13.57 -1.04
C GLY A 15 -5.58 14.82 -0.23
N LEU A 16 -4.63 15.37 0.53
CA LEU A 16 -4.82 16.61 1.28
C LEU A 16 -4.91 17.88 0.41
N GLU A 17 -4.42 17.82 -0.83
CA GLU A 17 -4.36 18.99 -1.74
C GLU A 17 -5.54 19.05 -2.72
N VAL A 18 -6.46 18.09 -2.64
CA VAL A 18 -7.57 17.91 -3.60
C VAL A 18 -8.91 17.78 -2.89
N ASP A 19 -10.00 17.84 -3.64
CA ASP A 19 -11.33 17.56 -3.11
C ASP A 19 -11.50 16.07 -2.75
N LEU A 20 -12.54 15.75 -1.98
CA LEU A 20 -12.76 14.40 -1.47
C LEU A 20 -12.83 13.34 -2.59
N GLN A 21 -13.48 13.63 -3.72
CA GLN A 21 -13.64 12.65 -4.78
C GLN A 21 -12.28 12.35 -5.44
N THR A 22 -11.54 13.40 -5.79
CA THR A 22 -10.20 13.24 -6.35
C THR A 22 -9.24 12.57 -5.35
N GLY A 23 -9.37 12.87 -4.06
CA GLY A 23 -8.58 12.23 -3.00
C GLY A 23 -8.82 10.73 -2.90
N LEU A 24 -10.09 10.30 -3.04
CA LEU A 24 -10.46 8.88 -3.08
C LEU A 24 -9.87 8.17 -4.31
N ASP A 25 -9.90 8.81 -5.48
CA ASP A 25 -9.31 8.25 -6.71
C ASP A 25 -7.78 8.08 -6.57
N VAL A 26 -7.12 9.05 -5.91
CA VAL A 26 -5.68 8.97 -5.60
C VAL A 26 -5.39 7.83 -4.61
N GLU A 27 -6.22 7.66 -3.60
CA GLU A 27 -6.11 6.55 -2.64
C GLU A 27 -6.27 5.20 -3.35
N GLU A 28 -7.28 5.06 -4.20
CA GLU A 28 -7.54 3.84 -4.97
C GLU A 28 -6.35 3.48 -5.87
N SER A 29 -5.77 4.47 -6.56
CA SER A 29 -4.59 4.26 -7.40
C SER A 29 -3.37 3.77 -6.59
N CYS A 30 -3.12 4.40 -5.44
CA CYS A 30 -2.04 4.00 -4.53
C CYS A 30 -2.29 2.60 -3.96
N TYR A 31 -3.54 2.27 -3.63
CA TYR A 31 -3.94 0.97 -3.12
C TYR A 31 -3.79 -0.13 -4.18
N ASN A 32 -4.19 0.13 -5.43
CA ASN A 32 -4.04 -0.80 -6.55
C ASN A 32 -2.57 -1.18 -6.80
N THR A 33 -1.65 -0.23 -6.64
CA THR A 33 -0.20 -0.47 -6.76
C THR A 33 0.31 -1.44 -5.69
N VAL A 34 -0.19 -1.35 -4.45
CA VAL A 34 0.16 -2.28 -3.35
C VAL A 34 -0.54 -3.62 -3.50
N LEU A 35 -1.73 -3.64 -4.09
CA LEU A 35 -2.53 -4.84 -4.32
C LEU A 35 -1.82 -5.86 -5.20
N THR A 36 -1.08 -5.39 -6.20
CA THR A 36 -0.36 -6.24 -7.16
C THR A 36 1.05 -6.60 -6.72
N SER A 37 1.54 -6.10 -5.57
CA SER A 37 2.93 -6.29 -5.16
C SER A 37 3.21 -7.64 -4.50
N GLU A 38 4.44 -8.13 -4.64
CA GLU A 38 4.90 -9.36 -3.99
C GLU A 38 4.87 -9.20 -2.46
N ASP A 39 5.14 -7.99 -1.97
CA ASP A 39 5.10 -7.61 -0.56
C ASP A 39 3.73 -7.88 0.09
N ARG A 40 2.62 -7.72 -0.66
CA ARG A 40 1.28 -8.03 -0.15
C ARG A 40 1.10 -9.53 0.03
N ILE A 41 1.49 -10.32 -0.98
CA ILE A 41 1.36 -11.78 -0.96
C ILE A 41 2.19 -12.37 0.16
N GLU A 42 3.43 -11.91 0.31
CA GLU A 42 4.34 -12.31 1.39
C GLU A 42 3.81 -11.87 2.77
N GLY A 43 3.23 -10.67 2.88
CA GLY A 43 2.59 -10.21 4.11
C GLY A 43 1.44 -11.14 4.55
N LEU A 44 0.57 -11.53 3.61
CA LEU A 44 -0.54 -12.44 3.88
C LEU A 44 -0.04 -13.84 4.25
N LYS A 45 0.96 -14.36 3.53
CA LYS A 45 1.55 -15.67 3.78
C LYS A 45 2.25 -15.73 5.14
N ALA A 46 3.08 -14.73 5.45
CA ALA A 46 3.77 -14.64 6.73
C ALA A 46 2.80 -14.50 7.90
N PHE A 47 1.70 -13.75 7.73
CA PHE A 47 0.63 -13.65 8.72
C PHE A 47 -0.03 -15.00 8.98
N GLN A 48 -0.39 -15.73 7.92
CA GLN A 48 -0.96 -17.07 8.01
C GLN A 48 0.00 -18.05 8.69
N GLU A 49 1.29 -17.99 8.36
CA GLU A 49 2.36 -18.83 8.93
C GLU A 49 2.87 -18.35 10.31
N LYS A 50 2.30 -17.26 10.86
CA LYS A 50 2.71 -16.63 12.14
C LYS A 50 4.22 -16.34 12.24
N ARG A 51 4.86 -16.02 11.11
CA ARG A 51 6.28 -15.67 11.03
C ARG A 51 6.46 -14.21 10.68
N LYS A 52 7.68 -13.70 10.82
CA LYS A 52 8.02 -12.37 10.34
C LYS A 52 8.02 -12.34 8.80
N PRO A 53 7.32 -11.39 8.16
CA PRO A 53 7.35 -11.23 6.71
C PRO A 53 8.71 -10.70 6.24
N VAL A 54 9.16 -11.17 5.07
CA VAL A 54 10.39 -10.67 4.42
C VAL A 54 9.99 -9.82 3.22
N TYR A 55 9.80 -8.54 3.48
CA TYR A 55 9.46 -7.60 2.42
C TYR A 55 10.68 -7.24 1.57
N LYS A 56 10.48 -7.17 0.25
CA LYS A 56 11.51 -6.76 -0.71
C LYS A 56 11.32 -5.31 -1.18
N GLY A 57 10.16 -4.70 -0.90
CA GLY A 57 9.85 -3.34 -1.34
C GLY A 57 9.58 -3.23 -2.83
N VAL A 58 9.17 -4.34 -3.46
CA VAL A 58 8.72 -4.45 -4.86
C VAL A 58 7.33 -5.07 -4.94
#